data_AF-A0A1A7KEH5-F1
#
_entry.id   AF-A0A1A7KEH5-F1
#
_cell.length_a   1.000
_cell.length_b   1.000
_cell.length_c   1.000
_cell.angle_alpha   90.00
_cell.angle_beta   90.00
_cell.angle_gamma   90.00
#
_symmetry.space_group_name_H-M   'P 1'
#
loop_
_entity.id
_entity.type
_entity.pdbx_description
1 polymer ?
#
loop_
_entity_poly.entity_id
_entity_poly.type
_entity_poly.pdbx_seq_one_letter_code
_entity_poly.pdbx_strand_id
1 'polypeptide(L)'
;MKKQILFFLLISGLSFSQQKNLKIADLQPKSEDFAFPKVSYAEKPLIENKINTFLQVNQLEYIPDSVGSPSQLVSVGKTSYSNYVYFYGWEKLETPKNILSIAINGEASGAYPEGFDIWKNFDLRTGNLINSKDLFQPNSIKTVEGLIQKNIKKEVNDFLAALRSEKDPSEEVLDQIAIYEDCFTNFTLDGIEYYFAKNKIRFIAGRCSNHAMRALDELGSHVVEFPYKDLDKYWSPYAKNLLSDSEKVDKTSLDNKLYRGKIDGKYPITVLIDKVYDDGSFSAKYWYDKNKKLIEWNGKLKGNHISIIENDYYSEETNQWIFRALVEADLQGNKISGTWQDHKTKKYLKLELEEL
;
A
#
# COMPACT_ATOMS: atom_id res chain seq x y z
N MET A 1 5.55 62.86 -29.44
CA MET A 1 4.84 61.65 -29.92
C MET A 1 5.89 60.55 -30.09
N LYS A 2 5.89 59.35 -29.52
CA LYS A 2 5.03 58.59 -28.60
C LYS A 2 6.02 57.78 -27.72
N LYS A 3 5.80 57.71 -26.40
CA LYS A 3 6.51 56.77 -25.52
C LYS A 3 6.01 55.35 -25.87
N GLN A 4 6.90 54.45 -26.26
CA GLN A 4 6.58 53.02 -26.32
C GLN A 4 7.03 52.39 -25.01
N ILE A 5 6.04 52.09 -24.16
CA ILE A 5 6.20 51.26 -22.97
C ILE A 5 6.24 49.82 -23.47
N LEU A 6 7.39 49.16 -23.32
CA LEU A 6 7.53 47.73 -23.55
C LEU A 6 6.85 47.02 -22.37
N PHE A 7 5.63 46.55 -22.57
CA PHE A 7 4.92 45.72 -21.59
C PHE A 7 5.51 44.31 -21.68
N PHE A 8 6.35 43.94 -20.71
CA PHE A 8 6.74 42.56 -20.46
C PHE A 8 5.50 41.79 -20.00
N LEU A 9 4.86 41.07 -20.94
CA LEU A 9 3.94 39.99 -20.59
C LEU A 9 4.76 38.82 -20.06
N LEU A 10 5.05 38.87 -18.75
CA LEU A 10 5.35 37.70 -17.95
C LEU A 10 4.11 36.80 -17.97
N ILE A 11 4.01 35.94 -18.98
CA ILE A 11 3.22 34.72 -18.89
C ILE A 11 4.03 33.78 -18.00
N SER A 12 4.07 34.09 -16.71
CA SER A 12 4.44 33.11 -15.69
C SER A 12 3.41 32.01 -15.81
N GLY A 13 3.83 30.87 -16.37
CA GLY A 13 3.04 29.66 -16.46
C GLY A 13 2.40 29.40 -15.10
N LEU A 14 1.09 29.60 -15.06
CA LEU A 14 0.24 29.14 -13.99
C LEU A 14 0.22 27.61 -14.09
N SER A 15 1.28 26.96 -13.62
CA SER A 15 1.23 25.57 -13.19
C SER A 15 0.44 25.55 -11.89
N PHE A 16 -0.86 25.85 -11.99
CA PHE A 16 -1.79 25.70 -10.89
C PHE A 16 -1.87 24.21 -10.59
N SER A 17 -1.27 23.82 -9.47
CA SER A 17 -1.33 22.48 -8.89
C SER A 17 -2.77 21.93 -8.94
N GLN A 18 -3.00 20.91 -9.77
CA GLN A 18 -4.24 20.14 -9.83
C GLN A 18 -4.63 19.55 -8.47
N GLN A 19 -3.71 19.48 -7.49
CA GLN A 19 -4.02 19.01 -6.14
C GLN A 19 -4.74 20.05 -5.26
N LYS A 20 -5.01 21.28 -5.72
CA LYS A 20 -5.72 22.28 -4.89
C LYS A 20 -7.11 21.85 -4.44
N ASN A 21 -7.78 20.99 -5.21
CA ASN A 21 -9.10 20.46 -4.90
C ASN A 21 -9.05 19.13 -4.13
N LEU A 22 -7.85 18.58 -3.93
CA LEU A 22 -7.62 17.36 -3.14
C LEU A 22 -7.37 17.74 -1.69
N LYS A 23 -8.37 17.48 -0.85
CA LYS A 23 -8.33 17.71 0.61
C LYS A 23 -8.24 16.38 1.33
N ILE A 24 -7.65 16.39 2.52
CA ILE A 24 -7.69 15.27 3.45
C ILE A 24 -8.16 15.84 4.79
N ALA A 25 -9.05 15.12 5.44
CA ALA A 25 -9.56 15.44 6.77
C ALA A 25 -9.62 14.16 7.61
N ASP A 26 -9.86 14.29 8.90
CA ASP A 26 -10.06 13.13 9.76
C ASP A 26 -11.37 12.39 9.41
N LEU A 27 -11.26 11.08 9.18
CA LEU A 27 -12.39 10.17 9.10
C LEU A 27 -13.13 10.19 10.43
N GLN A 28 -14.45 10.42 10.37
CA GLN A 28 -15.29 10.52 11.55
C GLN A 28 -15.82 9.15 11.99
N PRO A 29 -16.03 8.93 13.30
CA PRO A 29 -15.72 9.86 14.39
C PRO A 29 -14.23 9.90 14.73
N LYS A 30 -13.66 11.10 14.90
CA LYS A 30 -12.28 11.28 15.37
C LYS A 30 -12.19 11.06 16.90
N SER A 31 -11.11 10.44 17.36
CA SER A 31 -10.70 10.41 18.78
C SER A 31 -9.18 10.57 18.91
N GLU A 32 -8.67 10.60 20.14
CA GLU A 32 -7.22 10.61 20.42
C GLU A 32 -6.54 9.35 19.84
N ASP A 33 -7.20 8.20 19.95
CA ASP A 33 -6.72 6.91 19.43
C ASP A 33 -7.13 6.62 17.96
N PHE A 34 -7.85 7.56 17.33
CA PHE A 34 -8.33 7.40 15.95
C PHE A 34 -8.39 8.74 15.20
N ALA A 35 -7.26 9.10 14.61
CA ALA A 35 -7.10 10.12 13.58
C ALA A 35 -6.65 9.45 12.27
N PHE A 36 -7.63 9.07 11.44
CA PHE A 36 -7.40 8.35 10.19
C PHE A 36 -7.75 9.22 8.97
N PRO A 37 -6.99 9.17 7.85
CA PRO A 37 -7.23 10.04 6.71
C PRO A 37 -8.52 9.69 5.95
N LYS A 38 -9.32 10.71 5.63
CA LYS A 38 -10.39 10.66 4.63
C LYS A 38 -10.08 11.66 3.51
N VAL A 39 -9.95 11.13 2.30
CA VAL A 39 -9.67 11.94 1.11
C VAL A 39 -10.97 12.55 0.57
N SER A 40 -10.90 13.79 0.09
CA SER A 40 -11.96 14.44 -0.68
C SER A 40 -11.37 15.03 -1.96
N TYR A 41 -11.94 14.65 -3.09
CA TYR A 41 -11.51 15.06 -4.42
C TYR A 41 -12.73 15.32 -5.30
N ALA A 42 -13.39 16.46 -5.06
CA ALA A 42 -14.69 16.80 -5.66
C ALA A 42 -14.72 16.73 -7.20
N GLU A 43 -13.61 17.01 -7.87
CA GLU A 43 -13.51 16.95 -9.34
C GLU A 43 -13.39 15.51 -9.88
N LYS A 44 -12.94 14.56 -9.05
CA LYS A 44 -12.74 13.15 -9.42
C LYS A 44 -13.35 12.22 -8.35
N PRO A 45 -14.69 12.20 -8.18
CA PRO A 45 -15.35 11.43 -7.12
C PRO A 45 -15.13 9.92 -7.21
N LEU A 46 -14.90 9.37 -8.41
CA LEU A 46 -14.54 7.95 -8.57
C LEU A 46 -13.17 7.64 -7.93
N ILE A 47 -12.19 8.53 -8.12
CA ILE A 47 -10.85 8.41 -7.52
C ILE A 47 -10.93 8.58 -6.01
N GLU A 48 -11.70 9.57 -5.53
CA GLU A 48 -11.98 9.75 -4.10
C GLU A 48 -12.53 8.45 -3.47
N ASN A 49 -13.58 7.89 -4.06
CA ASN A 49 -14.24 6.69 -3.55
C ASN A 49 -13.28 5.50 -3.55
N LYS A 50 -12.48 5.33 -4.60
CA LYS A 50 -11.53 4.23 -4.72
C LYS A 50 -10.43 4.32 -3.66
N ILE A 51 -9.83 5.50 -3.46
CA ILE A 51 -8.80 5.72 -2.44
C ILE A 51 -9.36 5.48 -1.02
N ASN A 52 -10.53 6.04 -0.71
CA ASN A 52 -11.15 5.87 0.61
C ASN A 52 -11.57 4.42 0.87
N THR A 53 -12.09 3.73 -0.15
CA THR A 53 -12.44 2.30 -0.05
C THR A 53 -11.19 1.47 0.20
N PHE A 54 -10.12 1.71 -0.56
CA PHE A 54 -8.85 1.01 -0.36
C PHE A 54 -8.33 1.23 1.06
N LEU A 55 -8.20 2.48 1.50
CA LEU A 55 -7.66 2.81 2.83
C LEU A 55 -8.46 2.14 3.95
N GLN A 56 -9.79 2.27 3.95
CA GLN A 56 -10.63 1.76 5.02
C GLN A 56 -10.74 0.23 5.01
N VAL A 57 -10.84 -0.41 3.85
CA VAL A 57 -10.90 -1.88 3.78
C VAL A 57 -9.55 -2.50 4.11
N ASN A 58 -8.45 -1.94 3.61
CA ASN A 58 -7.11 -2.47 3.79
C ASN A 58 -6.59 -2.26 5.23
N GLN A 59 -6.85 -1.10 5.84
CA GLN A 59 -6.28 -0.74 7.15
C GLN A 59 -7.26 -0.93 8.32
N LEU A 60 -8.57 -0.88 8.08
CA LEU A 60 -9.57 -0.92 9.15
C LEU A 60 -10.49 -2.14 9.07
N GLU A 61 -10.42 -2.90 7.97
CA GLU A 61 -11.42 -3.92 7.61
C GLU A 61 -12.86 -3.37 7.60
N TYR A 62 -12.98 -2.08 7.28
CA TYR A 62 -14.26 -1.37 7.26
C TYR A 62 -14.62 -0.99 5.82
N ILE A 63 -15.81 -1.39 5.40
CA ILE A 63 -16.36 -0.98 4.11
C ILE A 63 -17.03 0.39 4.30
N PRO A 64 -16.68 1.42 3.51
CA PRO A 64 -17.30 2.74 3.63
C PRO A 64 -18.84 2.70 3.67
N ASP A 65 -19.41 3.53 4.54
CA ASP A 65 -20.85 3.64 4.85
C ASP A 65 -21.51 2.30 5.25
N SER A 66 -20.76 1.39 5.86
CA SER A 66 -21.31 0.22 6.55
C SER A 66 -21.75 0.58 7.96
N VAL A 67 -22.57 -0.26 8.58
CA VAL A 67 -23.07 -0.03 9.94
C VAL A 67 -21.92 -0.17 10.94
N GLY A 68 -21.83 0.76 11.91
CA GLY A 68 -20.80 0.76 12.95
C GLY A 68 -19.75 1.86 12.74
N SER A 69 -18.76 1.89 13.62
CA SER A 69 -17.63 2.83 13.53
C SER A 69 -16.51 2.25 12.67
N PRO A 70 -15.85 3.05 11.80
CA PRO A 70 -14.66 2.61 11.08
C PRO A 70 -13.54 2.07 11.99
N SER A 71 -13.44 2.58 13.22
CA SER A 71 -12.44 2.16 14.20
C SER A 71 -12.78 0.88 14.94
N GLN A 72 -14.00 0.34 14.78
CA GLN A 72 -14.54 -0.66 15.70
C GLN A 72 -13.73 -1.96 15.75
N LEU A 73 -13.26 -2.47 14.61
CA LEU A 73 -12.51 -3.73 14.58
C LEU A 73 -11.09 -3.57 15.07
N VAL A 74 -10.44 -2.46 14.67
CA VAL A 74 -9.05 -2.16 15.04
C VAL A 74 -8.90 -1.86 16.53
N SER A 75 -9.84 -1.15 17.15
CA SER A 75 -9.76 -0.75 18.55
C SER A 75 -9.98 -1.89 19.54
N VAL A 76 -10.46 -3.05 19.08
CA VAL A 76 -10.74 -4.23 19.93
C VAL A 76 -9.99 -5.48 19.49
N GLY A 77 -9.02 -5.34 18.57
CA GLY A 77 -8.19 -6.44 18.10
C GLY A 77 -8.97 -7.56 17.40
N LYS A 78 -10.01 -7.20 16.64
CA LYS A 78 -10.87 -8.16 15.92
C LYS A 78 -10.68 -8.16 14.40
N THR A 79 -9.65 -7.49 13.92
CA THR A 79 -9.25 -7.60 12.51
C THR A 79 -8.56 -8.94 12.24
N SER A 80 -8.30 -9.25 10.95
CA SER A 80 -7.57 -10.47 10.56
C SER A 80 -6.15 -10.60 11.14
N TYR A 81 -5.57 -9.49 11.60
CA TYR A 81 -4.23 -9.46 12.22
C TYR A 81 -4.29 -9.40 13.76
N SER A 82 -5.49 -9.41 14.36
CA SER A 82 -5.74 -9.63 15.80
C SER A 82 -4.99 -8.72 16.78
N ASN A 83 -4.56 -7.54 16.35
CA ASN A 83 -3.89 -6.55 17.20
C ASN A 83 -4.83 -5.39 17.51
N TYR A 84 -4.72 -4.83 18.71
CA TYR A 84 -5.29 -3.53 19.01
C TYR A 84 -4.51 -2.49 18.21
N VAL A 85 -5.17 -1.73 17.37
CA VAL A 85 -4.51 -0.72 16.52
C VAL A 85 -5.13 0.64 16.76
N TYR A 86 -4.24 1.59 17.06
CA TYR A 86 -4.54 3.00 17.25
C TYR A 86 -3.86 3.80 16.14
N PHE A 87 -4.58 4.79 15.62
CA PHE A 87 -4.07 5.69 14.59
C PHE A 87 -3.98 7.08 15.18
N TYR A 88 -2.77 7.56 15.44
CA TYR A 88 -2.57 8.84 16.13
C TYR A 88 -2.56 10.03 15.18
N GLY A 89 -2.27 9.81 13.89
CA GLY A 89 -2.24 10.90 12.92
C GLY A 89 -1.94 10.46 11.50
N TRP A 90 -2.00 11.45 10.62
CA TRP A 90 -1.64 11.32 9.21
C TRP A 90 -1.10 12.64 8.67
N GLU A 91 -0.28 12.55 7.63
CA GLU A 91 0.29 13.69 6.93
C GLU A 91 0.15 13.51 5.41
N LYS A 92 -0.33 14.55 4.72
CA LYS A 92 -0.26 14.64 3.26
C LYS A 92 1.13 15.13 2.84
N LEU A 93 1.87 14.31 2.12
CA LEU A 93 3.22 14.65 1.68
C LEU A 93 3.21 15.47 0.37
N GLU A 94 4.15 16.40 0.23
CA GLU A 94 4.34 17.15 -1.01
C GLU A 94 4.90 16.23 -2.12
N THR A 95 4.17 16.11 -3.21
CA THR A 95 4.37 15.10 -4.27
C THR A 95 4.18 15.69 -5.66
N PRO A 96 4.66 15.01 -6.72
CA PRO A 96 4.25 15.30 -8.10
C PRO A 96 2.73 15.29 -8.28
N LYS A 97 2.21 16.06 -9.24
CA LYS A 97 0.77 16.34 -9.37
C LYS A 97 -0.13 15.10 -9.46
N ASN A 98 0.37 14.02 -10.06
CA ASN A 98 -0.36 12.78 -10.31
C ASN A 98 -0.32 11.79 -9.14
N ILE A 99 0.37 12.14 -8.04
CA ILE A 99 0.61 11.24 -6.92
C ILE A 99 0.00 11.85 -5.67
N LEU A 100 -0.63 11.02 -4.86
CA LEU A 100 -0.96 11.34 -3.48
C LEU A 100 -0.19 10.39 -2.57
N SER A 101 0.70 10.92 -1.73
CA SER A 101 1.35 10.16 -0.67
C SER A 101 0.82 10.60 0.69
N ILE A 102 0.39 9.64 1.49
CA ILE A 102 -0.10 9.85 2.86
C ILE A 102 0.78 9.03 3.80
N ALA A 103 1.41 9.69 4.76
CA ALA A 103 2.02 9.02 5.91
C ALA A 103 0.94 8.84 6.98
N ILE A 104 0.87 7.67 7.61
CA ILE A 104 -0.04 7.37 8.70
C ILE A 104 0.80 6.78 9.82
N ASN A 105 0.67 7.32 11.03
CA ASN A 105 1.40 6.85 12.20
C ASN A 105 0.44 6.37 13.28
N GLY A 106 0.90 5.42 14.08
CA GLY A 106 0.07 4.80 15.09
C GLY A 106 0.82 3.79 15.93
N GLU A 107 0.07 2.94 16.59
CA GLU A 107 0.58 1.86 17.41
C GLU A 107 -0.25 0.60 17.22
N ALA A 108 0.42 -0.54 17.13
CA ALA A 108 -0.19 -1.85 17.16
C ALA A 108 0.24 -2.56 18.45
N SER A 109 -0.74 -2.97 19.26
CA SER A 109 -0.55 -3.62 20.54
C SER A 109 -1.03 -5.06 20.48
N GLY A 110 -0.09 -5.99 20.68
CA GLY A 110 -0.32 -7.42 20.90
C GLY A 110 0.14 -7.80 22.31
N ALA A 111 1.25 -8.53 22.41
CA ALA A 111 1.92 -8.76 23.69
C ALA A 111 2.56 -7.48 24.26
N TYR A 112 3.06 -6.61 23.38
CA TYR A 112 3.61 -5.31 23.70
C TYR A 112 3.15 -4.28 22.66
N PRO A 113 3.12 -2.99 23.02
CA PRO A 113 2.84 -1.92 22.07
C PRO A 113 4.02 -1.64 21.11
N GLU A 114 3.76 -1.56 19.82
CA GLU A 114 4.75 -1.25 18.78
C GLU A 114 4.25 -0.09 17.92
N GLY A 115 4.97 1.04 17.98
CA GLY A 115 4.72 2.16 17.09
C GLY A 115 4.99 1.78 15.64
N PHE A 116 4.17 2.30 14.72
CA PHE A 116 4.37 2.12 13.29
C PHE A 116 4.21 3.43 12.53
N ASP A 117 4.89 3.47 11.39
CA ASP A 117 4.67 4.42 10.31
C ASP A 117 4.42 3.63 9.03
N ILE A 118 3.35 3.97 8.31
CA ILE A 118 3.04 3.38 7.01
C ILE A 118 2.80 4.47 5.98
N TRP A 119 3.15 4.18 4.73
CA TRP A 119 2.96 5.13 3.64
C TRP A 119 2.07 4.55 2.55
N LYS A 120 1.04 5.29 2.17
CA LYS A 120 0.14 4.91 1.08
C LYS A 120 0.27 5.89 -0.07
N ASN A 121 0.63 5.36 -1.23
CA ASN A 121 0.89 6.11 -2.45
C ASN A 121 -0.20 5.80 -3.47
N PHE A 122 -0.94 6.80 -3.93
CA PHE A 122 -2.03 6.64 -4.89
C PHE A 122 -1.76 7.41 -6.18
N ASP A 123 -2.14 6.81 -7.30
CA ASP A 123 -2.15 7.46 -8.61
C ASP A 123 -3.44 8.26 -8.77
N LEU A 124 -3.37 9.59 -8.77
CA LEU A 124 -4.51 10.52 -8.89
C LEU A 124 -5.16 10.56 -10.28
N ARG A 125 -4.69 9.72 -11.22
CA ARG A 125 -5.34 9.47 -12.52
C ARG A 125 -6.28 8.27 -12.47
N THR A 126 -6.02 7.31 -11.58
CA THR A 126 -6.76 6.03 -11.51
C THR A 126 -7.36 5.70 -10.15
N GLY A 127 -6.88 6.34 -9.07
CA GLY A 127 -7.20 6.01 -7.68
C GLY A 127 -6.57 4.69 -7.18
N ASN A 128 -5.74 4.02 -7.97
CA ASN A 128 -5.04 2.81 -7.55
C ASN A 128 -3.93 3.12 -6.55
N LEU A 129 -3.68 2.18 -5.63
CA LEU A 129 -2.41 2.16 -4.91
C LEU A 129 -1.28 1.92 -5.93
N ILE A 130 -0.20 2.65 -5.78
CA ILE A 130 1.02 2.49 -6.56
C ILE A 130 1.81 1.34 -5.92
N ASN A 131 2.15 0.32 -6.70
CA ASN A 131 3.03 -0.76 -6.24
C ASN A 131 4.49 -0.43 -6.57
N SER A 132 5.41 -0.70 -5.65
CA SER A 132 6.84 -0.44 -5.82
C SER A 132 7.43 -1.14 -7.06
N LYS A 133 7.06 -2.41 -7.28
CA LYS A 133 7.51 -3.21 -8.44
C LYS A 133 7.01 -2.65 -9.78
N ASP A 134 5.82 -2.05 -9.83
CA ASP A 134 5.25 -1.45 -11.05
C ASP A 134 6.03 -0.20 -11.52
N LEU A 135 6.79 0.43 -10.63
CA LEU A 135 7.58 1.60 -10.96
C LEU A 135 8.76 1.29 -11.89
N PHE A 136 9.23 0.05 -11.89
CA PHE A 136 10.48 -0.30 -12.56
C PHE A 136 10.24 -1.26 -13.72
N GLN A 137 11.14 -1.20 -14.71
CA GLN A 137 11.16 -2.22 -15.76
C GLN A 137 11.45 -3.59 -15.13
N PRO A 138 10.83 -4.68 -15.60
CA PRO A 138 11.03 -6.01 -15.00
C PRO A 138 12.50 -6.44 -14.88
N ASN A 139 13.32 -6.11 -15.88
CA ASN A 139 14.76 -6.40 -15.89
C ASN A 139 15.60 -5.49 -14.97
N SER A 140 15.03 -4.40 -14.46
CA SER A 140 15.73 -3.41 -13.62
C SER A 140 15.42 -3.57 -12.13
N ILE A 141 14.38 -4.34 -11.77
CA ILE A 141 13.96 -4.56 -10.37
C ILE A 141 15.14 -4.98 -9.49
N LYS A 142 15.86 -6.05 -9.87
CA LYS A 142 17.00 -6.56 -9.09
C LYS A 142 18.14 -5.57 -8.98
N THR A 143 18.35 -4.73 -10.00
CA THR A 143 19.35 -3.67 -9.94
C THR A 143 18.97 -2.61 -8.91
N VAL A 144 17.71 -2.18 -8.89
CA VAL A 144 17.23 -1.17 -7.94
C VAL A 144 17.24 -1.70 -6.51
N GLU A 145 16.81 -2.95 -6.30
CA GLU A 145 16.95 -3.64 -5.00
C GLU A 145 18.41 -3.64 -4.54
N GLY A 146 19.35 -3.98 -5.42
CA GLY A 146 20.78 -3.94 -5.12
C GLY A 146 21.30 -2.54 -4.77
N LEU A 147 20.74 -1.46 -5.36
CA LEU A 147 21.09 -0.09 -4.99
C LEU A 147 20.59 0.25 -3.57
N ILE A 148 19.37 -0.15 -3.21
CA ILE A 148 18.81 0.05 -1.88
C ILE A 148 19.64 -0.72 -0.85
N GLN A 149 19.82 -2.03 -1.06
CA GLN A 149 20.60 -2.92 -0.19
C GLN A 149 22.02 -2.41 0.02
N LYS A 150 22.68 -1.91 -1.04
CA LYS A 150 24.03 -1.36 -0.94
C LYS A 150 24.10 -0.14 -0.03
N ASN A 151 23.10 0.76 -0.07
CA ASN A 151 23.09 1.93 0.81
C ASN A 151 22.88 1.54 2.27
N ILE A 152 21.89 0.66 2.54
CA ILE A 152 21.61 0.17 3.90
C ILE A 152 22.83 -0.55 4.46
N LYS A 153 23.41 -1.49 3.70
CA LYS A 153 24.60 -2.23 4.12
C LYS A 153 25.79 -1.30 4.39
N LYS A 154 25.93 -0.21 3.62
CA LYS A 154 26.98 0.76 3.86
C LYS A 154 26.76 1.48 5.19
N GLU A 155 25.56 1.98 5.46
CA GLU A 155 25.21 2.66 6.72
C GLU A 155 25.47 1.75 7.93
N VAL A 156 24.97 0.52 7.90
CA VAL A 156 25.19 -0.48 8.96
C VAL A 156 26.67 -0.78 9.16
N ASN A 157 27.43 -1.01 8.08
CA ASN A 157 28.86 -1.30 8.18
C ASN A 157 29.68 -0.12 8.70
N ASP A 158 29.34 1.11 8.30
CA ASP A 158 30.02 2.31 8.78
C ASP A 158 29.76 2.51 10.29
N PHE A 159 28.53 2.26 10.73
CA PHE A 159 28.18 2.32 12.15
C PHE A 159 28.89 1.23 12.97
N LEU A 160 28.90 -0.02 12.48
CA LEU A 160 29.67 -1.12 13.06
C LEU A 160 31.17 -0.80 13.18
N ALA A 161 31.75 -0.16 12.15
CA ALA A 161 33.15 0.22 12.18
C ALA A 161 33.43 1.28 13.25
N ALA A 162 32.49 2.21 13.47
CA ALA A 162 32.59 3.21 14.54
C ALA A 162 32.55 2.55 15.93
N LEU A 163 31.56 1.69 16.20
CA LEU A 163 31.43 0.97 17.47
C LEU A 163 32.69 0.13 17.78
N ARG A 164 33.18 -0.63 16.81
CA ARG A 164 34.37 -1.48 16.98
C ARG A 164 35.68 -0.70 17.16
N SER A 165 35.68 0.61 16.88
CA SER A 165 36.85 1.46 17.08
C SER A 165 36.97 1.99 18.51
N GLU A 166 35.92 1.83 19.32
CA GLU A 166 35.91 2.24 20.72
C GLU A 166 36.91 1.43 21.54
N LYS A 167 37.65 2.13 22.41
CA LYS A 167 38.58 1.50 23.35
C LYS A 167 37.83 1.16 24.62
N ASP A 168 38.02 -0.07 25.10
CA ASP A 168 37.35 -0.59 26.29
C ASP A 168 35.81 -0.48 26.19
N PRO A 169 35.19 -1.09 25.16
CA PRO A 169 33.76 -0.95 24.91
C PRO A 169 32.94 -1.43 26.09
N SER A 170 31.87 -0.68 26.41
CA SER A 170 30.89 -1.10 27.41
C SER A 170 30.12 -2.34 26.94
N GLU A 171 29.45 -3.01 27.87
CA GLU A 171 28.53 -4.12 27.54
C GLU A 171 27.43 -3.66 26.56
N GLU A 172 26.93 -2.43 26.73
CA GLU A 172 25.96 -1.81 25.83
C GLU A 172 26.49 -1.71 24.39
N VAL A 173 27.74 -1.29 24.21
CA VAL A 173 28.38 -1.21 22.88
C VAL A 173 28.58 -2.60 22.28
N LEU A 174 28.92 -3.60 23.09
CA LEU A 174 29.03 -4.99 22.62
C LEU A 174 27.68 -5.55 22.16
N ASP A 175 26.61 -5.25 22.89
CA ASP A 175 25.24 -5.63 22.51
C ASP A 175 24.79 -4.92 21.23
N GLN A 176 25.12 -3.62 21.08
CA GLN A 176 24.89 -2.89 19.83
C GLN A 176 25.61 -3.55 18.66
N ILE A 177 26.89 -3.90 18.82
CA ILE A 177 27.66 -4.61 17.77
C ILE A 177 26.94 -5.90 17.36
N ALA A 178 26.47 -6.70 18.31
CA ALA A 178 25.75 -7.94 18.02
C ALA A 178 24.44 -7.69 17.22
N ILE A 179 23.67 -6.66 17.57
CA ILE A 179 22.44 -6.28 16.83
C ILE A 179 22.76 -5.97 15.36
N TYR A 180 23.78 -5.15 15.11
CA TYR A 180 24.09 -4.70 13.75
C TYR A 180 24.83 -5.76 12.92
N GLU A 181 25.59 -6.67 13.54
CA GLU A 181 26.22 -7.80 12.86
C GLU A 181 25.18 -8.76 12.24
N ASP A 182 24.07 -8.98 12.95
CA ASP A 182 22.95 -9.83 12.50
C ASP A 182 21.89 -9.07 11.71
N CYS A 183 22.11 -7.79 11.41
CA CYS A 183 21.11 -6.96 10.75
C CYS A 183 20.77 -7.46 9.34
N PHE A 184 19.48 -7.70 9.09
CA PHE A 184 18.99 -8.05 7.77
C PHE A 184 19.06 -6.84 6.84
N THR A 185 19.85 -6.92 5.77
CA THR A 185 20.04 -5.83 4.80
C THR A 185 19.60 -6.18 3.38
N ASN A 186 19.07 -7.39 3.17
CA ASN A 186 18.68 -7.91 1.85
C ASN A 186 17.22 -7.58 1.50
N PHE A 187 16.78 -6.35 1.78
CA PHE A 187 15.42 -5.89 1.48
C PHE A 187 15.16 -5.89 -0.03
N THR A 188 13.94 -6.24 -0.42
CA THR A 188 13.51 -6.23 -1.82
C THR A 188 12.49 -5.13 -2.03
N LEU A 189 12.07 -4.87 -3.27
CA LEU A 189 10.93 -3.96 -3.50
C LEU A 189 9.64 -4.55 -2.93
N ASP A 190 9.64 -5.85 -2.64
CA ASP A 190 8.56 -6.53 -1.97
C ASP A 190 8.61 -6.29 -0.46
N GLY A 191 7.58 -5.64 0.08
CA GLY A 191 7.44 -5.39 1.52
C GLY A 191 8.30 -4.27 2.09
N ILE A 192 9.09 -3.56 1.27
CA ILE A 192 9.72 -2.31 1.71
C ILE A 192 8.71 -1.16 1.68
N GLU A 193 8.71 -0.36 2.73
CA GLU A 193 7.93 0.86 2.77
C GLU A 193 8.56 1.93 1.88
N TYR A 194 7.74 2.79 1.27
CA TYR A 194 8.25 3.84 0.40
C TYR A 194 7.25 4.97 0.22
N TYR A 195 7.74 6.14 -0.15
CA TYR A 195 6.87 7.24 -0.57
C TYR A 195 7.54 8.20 -1.56
N PHE A 196 6.68 8.95 -2.26
CA PHE A 196 7.10 10.02 -3.14
C PHE A 196 7.23 11.32 -2.34
N ALA A 197 8.32 12.04 -2.55
CA ALA A 197 8.48 13.44 -2.19
C ALA A 197 8.60 14.27 -3.47
N LYS A 198 8.48 15.60 -3.40
CA LYS A 198 8.44 16.50 -4.56
C LYS A 198 9.39 16.17 -5.74
N ASN A 199 10.64 15.79 -5.47
CA ASN A 199 11.68 15.56 -6.47
C ASN A 199 12.45 14.22 -6.29
N LYS A 200 11.98 13.34 -5.41
CA LYS A 200 12.67 12.10 -5.04
C LYS A 200 11.69 11.04 -4.57
N ILE A 201 12.13 9.78 -4.59
CA ILE A 201 11.47 8.67 -3.92
C ILE A 201 12.31 8.28 -2.70
N ARG A 202 11.65 7.90 -1.61
CA ARG A 202 12.29 7.38 -0.40
C ARG A 202 11.83 5.96 -0.17
N PHE A 203 12.78 5.09 0.13
CA PHE A 203 12.55 3.72 0.58
C PHE A 203 12.94 3.64 2.05
N ILE A 204 12.10 3.00 2.86
CA ILE A 204 12.26 2.87 4.30
C ILE A 204 12.34 1.38 4.61
N ALA A 205 13.52 0.94 4.99
CA ALA A 205 13.72 -0.40 5.52
C ALA A 205 13.60 -0.37 7.04
N GLY A 206 13.03 -1.44 7.60
CA GLY A 206 12.87 -1.59 9.03
C GLY A 206 14.20 -1.60 9.78
N ARG A 207 14.12 -1.37 11.09
CA ARG A 207 15.26 -1.35 12.00
C ARG A 207 15.93 -2.72 12.17
N CYS A 208 17.15 -2.72 12.69
CA CYS A 208 17.90 -3.96 12.96
C CYS A 208 17.41 -4.66 14.24
N SER A 209 16.95 -3.91 15.25
CA SER A 209 16.57 -4.48 16.53
C SER A 209 15.16 -5.05 16.57
N ASN A 210 14.99 -6.08 17.41
CA ASN A 210 13.66 -6.47 17.88
C ASN A 210 13.10 -5.44 18.88
N HIS A 211 11.89 -5.69 19.38
CA HIS A 211 11.23 -4.81 20.35
C HIS A 211 12.04 -4.63 21.65
N ALA A 212 12.56 -5.72 22.21
CA ALA A 212 13.24 -5.71 23.51
C ALA A 212 14.56 -4.93 23.47
N MET A 213 15.25 -4.93 22.33
CA MET A 213 16.55 -4.28 22.16
C MET A 213 16.46 -2.90 21.50
N ARG A 214 15.26 -2.30 21.40
CA ARG A 214 15.05 -1.04 20.68
C ARG A 214 15.87 0.11 21.26
N ALA A 215 16.07 0.16 22.57
CA ALA A 215 16.86 1.21 23.21
C ALA A 215 18.32 1.25 22.74
N LEU A 216 18.82 0.12 22.21
CA LEU A 216 20.18 -0.03 21.71
C LEU A 216 20.29 0.27 20.20
N ASP A 217 19.15 0.41 19.50
CA ASP A 217 19.12 0.69 18.06
C ASP A 217 19.17 2.19 17.78
N GLU A 218 20.38 2.73 17.72
CA GLU A 218 20.63 4.13 17.38
C GLU A 218 20.39 4.49 15.90
N LEU A 219 20.44 3.53 14.98
CA LEU A 219 20.16 3.79 13.56
C LEU A 219 18.66 3.84 13.28
N GLY A 220 17.87 3.03 14.00
CA GLY A 220 16.45 2.91 13.76
C GLY A 220 16.14 2.41 12.34
N SER A 221 15.14 3.00 11.68
CA SER A 221 14.79 2.63 10.31
C SER A 221 15.75 3.24 9.29
N HIS A 222 16.10 2.48 8.26
CA HIS A 222 17.04 2.92 7.23
C HIS A 222 16.32 3.62 6.08
N VAL A 223 16.64 4.90 5.84
CA VAL A 223 16.01 5.70 4.78
C VAL A 223 16.96 5.86 3.60
N VAL A 224 16.61 5.27 2.45
CA VAL A 224 17.35 5.43 1.20
C VAL A 224 16.57 6.32 0.25
N GLU A 225 17.19 7.43 -0.17
CA GLU A 225 16.58 8.40 -1.07
C GLU A 225 17.19 8.34 -2.47
N PHE A 226 16.35 8.43 -3.49
CA PHE A 226 16.79 8.61 -4.87
C PHE A 226 16.08 9.80 -5.52
N PRO A 227 16.82 10.83 -5.97
CA PRO A 227 16.29 11.77 -6.96
C PRO A 227 15.70 11.01 -8.15
N TYR A 228 14.55 11.44 -8.66
CA TYR A 228 13.89 10.69 -9.74
C TYR A 228 14.79 10.47 -10.97
N LYS A 229 15.61 11.49 -11.29
CA LYS A 229 16.58 11.46 -12.39
C LYS A 229 17.61 10.33 -12.26
N ASP A 230 17.96 9.93 -11.05
CA ASP A 230 18.99 8.90 -10.82
C ASP A 230 18.45 7.50 -11.15
N LEU A 231 17.13 7.38 -11.26
CA LEU A 231 16.41 6.16 -11.60
C LEU A 231 15.80 6.18 -13.02
N ASP A 232 16.05 7.22 -13.82
CA ASP A 232 15.41 7.45 -15.14
C ASP A 232 15.51 6.27 -16.10
N LYS A 233 16.66 5.58 -16.09
CA LYS A 233 16.91 4.41 -16.94
C LYS A 233 16.20 3.15 -16.47
N TYR A 234 15.82 3.08 -15.19
CA TYR A 234 15.15 1.92 -14.58
C TYR A 234 13.63 2.05 -14.59
N TRP A 235 13.09 3.27 -14.73
CA TRP A 235 11.65 3.50 -14.73
C TRP A 235 10.91 2.72 -15.82
N SER A 236 9.81 2.11 -15.42
CA SER A 236 8.81 1.58 -16.35
C SER A 236 8.14 2.72 -17.13
N PRO A 237 7.47 2.44 -18.27
CA PRO A 237 6.62 3.43 -18.93
C PRO A 237 5.58 4.05 -17.98
N TYR A 238 5.02 3.22 -17.08
CA TYR A 238 4.09 3.65 -16.05
C TYR A 238 4.68 4.74 -15.14
N ALA A 239 5.85 4.50 -14.54
CA ALA A 239 6.50 5.48 -13.68
C ALA A 239 6.88 6.76 -14.43
N LYS A 240 7.35 6.65 -15.68
CA LYS A 240 7.67 7.82 -16.51
C LYS A 240 6.44 8.69 -16.74
N ASN A 241 5.29 8.10 -17.06
CA ASN A 241 4.05 8.86 -17.21
C ASN A 241 3.57 9.42 -15.88
N LEU A 242 3.63 8.63 -14.80
CA LEU A 242 3.23 9.03 -13.45
C LEU A 242 4.00 10.26 -12.96
N LEU A 243 5.32 10.28 -13.14
CA LEU A 243 6.22 11.37 -12.71
C LEU A 243 6.21 12.58 -13.65
N SER A 244 5.59 12.46 -14.82
CA SER A 244 5.49 13.54 -15.81
C SER A 244 4.17 14.29 -15.72
N ASP A 245 3.98 15.27 -16.61
CA ASP A 245 2.71 15.95 -16.79
C ASP A 245 1.63 15.15 -17.55
N SER A 246 1.94 13.91 -17.93
CA SER A 246 1.08 13.04 -18.73
C SER A 246 -0.13 12.48 -17.98
N GLU A 247 -1.31 12.58 -18.59
CA GLU A 247 -2.53 11.89 -18.16
C GLU A 247 -2.56 10.42 -18.66
N LYS A 248 -1.55 9.98 -19.41
CA LYS A 248 -1.48 8.60 -19.91
C LYS A 248 -1.34 7.62 -18.75
N VAL A 249 -2.27 6.69 -18.66
CA VAL A 249 -2.23 5.56 -17.73
C VAL A 249 -1.70 4.33 -18.48
N ASP A 250 -0.77 3.61 -17.85
CA ASP A 250 -0.28 2.32 -18.33
C ASP A 250 -0.80 1.19 -17.44
N LYS A 251 -0.76 -0.04 -17.96
CA LYS A 251 -1.17 -1.23 -17.21
C LYS A 251 -0.18 -1.51 -16.08
N THR A 252 -0.71 -1.73 -14.88
CA THR A 252 0.01 -2.14 -13.66
C THR A 252 -0.37 -3.57 -13.26
N SER A 253 0.32 -4.13 -12.25
CA SER A 253 0.04 -5.46 -11.71
C SER A 253 -1.39 -5.62 -11.20
N LEU A 254 -1.76 -6.85 -10.84
CA LEU A 254 -3.05 -7.16 -10.21
C LEU A 254 -3.12 -6.66 -8.75
N ASP A 255 -1.97 -6.32 -8.16
CA ASP A 255 -1.81 -6.08 -6.74
C ASP A 255 -2.52 -4.82 -6.28
N ASN A 256 -3.13 -4.89 -5.10
CA ASN A 256 -3.71 -3.75 -4.39
C ASN A 256 -4.77 -3.01 -5.21
N LYS A 257 -5.58 -3.77 -5.96
CA LYS A 257 -6.59 -3.23 -6.88
C LYS A 257 -8.00 -3.56 -6.47
N LEU A 258 -8.87 -2.57 -6.67
CA LEU A 258 -10.30 -2.69 -6.50
C LEU A 258 -10.96 -3.07 -7.83
N TYR A 259 -11.85 -4.05 -7.77
CA TYR A 259 -12.69 -4.50 -8.87
C TYR A 259 -14.14 -4.44 -8.44
N ARG A 260 -15.03 -4.16 -9.39
CA ARG A 260 -16.48 -4.19 -9.17
C ARG A 260 -17.18 -4.92 -10.28
N GLY A 261 -18.27 -5.60 -9.91
CA GLY A 261 -19.06 -6.31 -10.90
C GLY A 261 -20.17 -7.11 -10.25
N LYS A 262 -20.47 -8.30 -10.77
CA LYS A 262 -21.62 -9.09 -10.34
C LYS A 262 -21.35 -10.59 -10.35
N ILE A 263 -22.03 -11.28 -9.44
CA ILE A 263 -22.27 -12.73 -9.52
C ILE A 263 -23.66 -12.96 -10.11
N ASP A 264 -23.76 -13.88 -11.09
CA ASP A 264 -24.99 -14.28 -11.78
C ASP A 264 -25.73 -13.12 -12.48
N GLY A 265 -25.01 -12.05 -12.84
CA GLY A 265 -25.61 -10.80 -13.34
C GLY A 265 -26.54 -10.06 -12.35
N LYS A 266 -26.71 -10.62 -11.15
CA LYS A 266 -27.74 -10.21 -10.17
C LYS A 266 -27.16 -9.59 -8.92
N TYR A 267 -26.08 -10.14 -8.39
CA TYR A 267 -25.56 -9.76 -7.07
C TYR A 267 -24.33 -8.85 -7.24
N PRO A 268 -24.45 -7.53 -7.03
CA PRO A 268 -23.31 -6.63 -7.15
C PRO A 268 -22.31 -6.90 -6.05
N ILE A 269 -21.04 -7.00 -6.44
CA ILE A 269 -19.93 -7.22 -5.52
C ILE A 269 -18.79 -6.26 -5.84
N THR A 270 -18.00 -5.98 -4.82
CA THR A 270 -16.72 -5.30 -4.93
C THR A 270 -15.65 -6.20 -4.32
N VAL A 271 -14.47 -6.24 -4.95
CA VAL A 271 -13.33 -7.07 -4.56
C VAL A 271 -12.12 -6.16 -4.42
N LEU A 272 -11.39 -6.28 -3.31
CA LEU A 272 -10.02 -5.79 -3.17
C LEU A 272 -9.10 -7.00 -3.31
N ILE A 273 -8.28 -7.03 -4.36
CA ILE A 273 -7.17 -7.96 -4.45
C ILE A 273 -6.00 -7.32 -3.71
N ASP A 274 -5.44 -8.03 -2.74
CA ASP A 274 -4.28 -7.57 -2.00
C ASP A 274 -3.02 -7.81 -2.84
N LYS A 275 -1.93 -8.24 -2.23
CA LYS A 275 -0.66 -8.52 -2.89
C LYS A 275 -0.68 -9.91 -3.54
N VAL A 276 -0.21 -10.01 -4.78
CA VAL A 276 0.17 -11.28 -5.41
C VAL A 276 1.64 -11.58 -5.12
N TYR A 277 1.92 -12.72 -4.51
CA TYR A 277 3.27 -13.18 -4.19
C TYR A 277 3.95 -13.78 -5.43
N ASP A 278 5.28 -13.94 -5.36
CA ASP A 278 6.08 -14.44 -6.48
C ASP A 278 5.71 -15.88 -6.91
N ASP A 279 5.10 -16.67 -6.02
CA ASP A 279 4.57 -18.01 -6.33
C ASP A 279 3.15 -17.99 -6.95
N GLY A 280 2.61 -16.79 -7.17
CA GLY A 280 1.28 -16.52 -7.70
C GLY A 280 0.17 -16.60 -6.67
N SER A 281 0.43 -16.96 -5.40
CA SER A 281 -0.59 -16.91 -4.36
C SER A 281 -1.01 -15.47 -4.07
N PHE A 282 -2.26 -15.27 -3.65
CA PHE A 282 -2.74 -13.95 -3.22
C PHE A 282 -3.93 -14.09 -2.27
N SER A 283 -4.13 -13.07 -1.43
CA SER A 283 -5.39 -12.88 -0.71
C SER A 283 -6.22 -11.80 -1.39
N ALA A 284 -7.53 -11.90 -1.23
CA ALA A 284 -8.46 -10.87 -1.61
C ALA A 284 -9.59 -10.81 -0.59
N LYS A 285 -10.21 -9.64 -0.45
CA LYS A 285 -11.44 -9.46 0.31
C LYS A 285 -12.52 -9.01 -0.64
N TYR A 286 -13.66 -9.67 -0.63
CA TYR A 286 -14.83 -9.23 -1.39
C TYR A 286 -16.03 -9.02 -0.49
N TRP A 287 -17.00 -8.25 -0.99
CA TRP A 287 -18.27 -8.06 -0.32
C TRP A 287 -19.39 -7.84 -1.32
N TYR A 288 -20.60 -8.22 -0.93
CA TYR A 288 -21.81 -7.80 -1.62
C TYR A 288 -22.11 -6.34 -1.29
N ASP A 289 -22.27 -5.50 -2.31
CA ASP A 289 -22.46 -4.05 -2.16
C ASP A 289 -23.65 -3.71 -1.25
N LYS A 290 -24.68 -4.56 -1.25
CA LYS A 290 -25.87 -4.41 -0.40
C LYS A 290 -25.60 -4.71 1.08
N ASN A 291 -24.81 -5.74 1.37
CA ASN A 291 -24.67 -6.27 2.73
C ASN A 291 -23.42 -5.75 3.43
N LYS A 292 -22.40 -5.32 2.67
CA LYS A 292 -21.15 -4.74 3.16
C LYS A 292 -20.48 -5.56 4.29
N LYS A 293 -20.41 -6.89 4.09
CA LYS A 293 -19.66 -7.81 4.94
C LYS A 293 -18.47 -8.34 4.15
N LEU A 294 -17.26 -8.17 4.67
CA LEU A 294 -16.05 -8.72 4.08
C LEU A 294 -16.06 -10.25 4.14
N ILE A 295 -15.65 -10.87 3.04
CA ILE A 295 -15.49 -12.29 2.87
C ILE A 295 -14.11 -12.52 2.24
N GLU A 296 -13.37 -13.47 2.79
CA GLU A 296 -12.00 -13.75 2.39
C GLU A 296 -11.94 -14.73 1.21
N TRP A 297 -11.08 -14.38 0.26
CA TRP A 297 -10.77 -15.12 -0.94
C TRP A 297 -9.28 -15.44 -0.95
N ASN A 298 -8.96 -16.73 -0.99
CA ASN A 298 -7.59 -17.22 -1.10
C ASN A 298 -7.34 -17.70 -2.52
N GLY A 299 -6.49 -16.99 -3.25
CA GLY A 299 -6.33 -17.13 -4.70
C GLY A 299 -4.95 -17.60 -5.13
N LYS A 300 -4.89 -18.07 -6.38
CA LYS A 300 -3.66 -18.34 -7.11
C LYS A 300 -3.78 -17.84 -8.55
N LEU A 301 -2.80 -17.07 -8.97
CA LEU A 301 -2.65 -16.56 -10.34
C LEU A 301 -1.60 -17.38 -11.08
N LYS A 302 -1.99 -17.97 -12.21
CA LYS A 302 -1.07 -18.67 -13.13
C LYS A 302 -1.23 -18.10 -14.54
N GLY A 303 -0.27 -17.27 -14.95
CA GLY A 303 -0.42 -16.48 -16.16
C GLY A 303 -1.58 -15.50 -16.02
N ASN A 304 -2.65 -15.69 -16.79
CA ASN A 304 -3.87 -14.89 -16.69
C ASN A 304 -5.01 -15.62 -15.96
N HIS A 305 -4.81 -16.87 -15.55
CA HIS A 305 -5.85 -17.67 -14.92
C HIS A 305 -5.83 -17.51 -13.40
N ILE A 306 -7.00 -17.33 -12.81
CA ILE A 306 -7.23 -17.09 -11.38
C ILE A 306 -8.11 -18.22 -10.84
N SER A 307 -7.57 -18.96 -9.88
CA SER A 307 -8.31 -19.95 -9.08
C SER A 307 -8.44 -19.46 -7.64
N ILE A 308 -9.64 -19.43 -7.06
CA ILE A 308 -9.90 -18.91 -5.71
C ILE A 308 -10.72 -19.90 -4.90
N ILE A 309 -10.37 -20.01 -3.62
CA ILE A 309 -11.15 -20.64 -2.58
C ILE A 309 -11.83 -19.55 -1.74
N GLU A 310 -13.16 -19.58 -1.72
CA GLU A 310 -13.98 -18.79 -0.81
C GLU A 310 -14.26 -19.58 0.47
N ASN A 311 -13.88 -19.01 1.61
CA ASN A 311 -14.17 -19.55 2.93
C ASN A 311 -15.34 -18.79 3.56
N ASP A 312 -16.24 -19.51 4.24
CA ASP A 312 -17.39 -18.92 4.94
C ASP A 312 -16.98 -18.43 6.35
N TYR A 313 -16.40 -19.33 7.15
CA TYR A 313 -15.89 -19.06 8.50
C TYR A 313 -14.93 -20.15 8.95
N TYR A 314 -14.11 -19.87 9.96
CA TYR A 314 -13.31 -20.88 10.66
C TYR A 314 -14.18 -21.57 11.73
N SER A 315 -14.34 -22.88 11.65
CA SER A 315 -15.07 -23.67 12.64
C SER A 315 -14.12 -24.14 13.73
N GLU A 316 -14.29 -23.62 14.95
CA GLU A 316 -13.52 -24.08 16.12
C GLU A 316 -13.79 -25.58 16.42
N GLU A 317 -15.03 -26.05 16.22
CA GLU A 317 -15.41 -27.45 16.44
C GLU A 317 -14.64 -28.43 15.56
N THR A 318 -14.38 -28.06 14.30
CA THR A 318 -13.71 -28.92 13.33
C THR A 318 -12.27 -28.50 13.05
N ASN A 319 -11.81 -27.41 13.67
CA ASN A 319 -10.49 -26.80 13.51
C ASN A 319 -10.10 -26.61 12.03
N GLN A 320 -11.05 -26.17 11.20
CA GLN A 320 -10.86 -25.96 9.76
C GLN A 320 -11.74 -24.82 9.23
N TRP A 321 -11.29 -24.23 8.12
CA TRP A 321 -12.10 -23.30 7.34
C TRP A 321 -13.24 -24.02 6.64
N ILE A 322 -14.46 -23.53 6.84
CA ILE A 322 -15.64 -24.03 6.17
C ILE A 322 -15.68 -23.47 4.77
N PHE A 323 -15.38 -24.34 3.82
CA PHE A 323 -15.33 -24.03 2.41
C PHE A 323 -16.73 -23.75 1.83
N ARG A 324 -16.85 -22.62 1.11
CA ARG A 324 -18.12 -22.17 0.52
C ARG A 324 -18.18 -22.34 -0.98
N ALA A 325 -17.15 -21.90 -1.71
CA ALA A 325 -17.18 -21.88 -3.16
C ALA A 325 -15.80 -21.86 -3.80
N LEU A 326 -15.75 -22.35 -5.06
CA LEU A 326 -14.60 -22.18 -5.95
C LEU A 326 -14.89 -21.04 -6.91
N VAL A 327 -13.89 -20.23 -7.22
CA VAL A 327 -13.92 -19.34 -8.38
C VAL A 327 -12.82 -19.73 -9.34
N GLU A 328 -13.18 -19.89 -10.61
CA GLU A 328 -12.23 -20.07 -11.70
C GLU A 328 -12.51 -18.98 -12.72
N ALA A 329 -11.51 -18.15 -13.02
CA ALA A 329 -11.67 -16.96 -13.85
C ALA A 329 -10.40 -16.62 -14.64
N ASP A 330 -10.56 -15.82 -15.69
CA ASP A 330 -9.44 -15.31 -16.49
C ASP A 330 -9.39 -13.78 -16.45
N LEU A 331 -8.17 -13.25 -16.31
CA LEU A 331 -7.85 -11.84 -16.39
C LEU A 331 -7.58 -11.45 -17.85
N GLN A 332 -8.42 -10.57 -18.39
CA GLN A 332 -8.31 -10.03 -19.74
C GLN A 332 -8.33 -8.50 -19.70
N GLY A 333 -7.16 -7.88 -19.84
CA GLY A 333 -7.02 -6.44 -19.64
C GLY A 333 -7.34 -6.07 -18.19
N ASN A 334 -8.42 -5.31 -18.01
CA ASN A 334 -8.93 -4.85 -16.71
C ASN A 334 -10.16 -5.64 -16.25
N LYS A 335 -10.52 -6.72 -16.95
CA LYS A 335 -11.70 -7.53 -16.65
C LYS A 335 -11.30 -8.89 -16.13
N ILE A 336 -12.02 -9.36 -15.12
CA ILE A 336 -11.95 -10.73 -14.62
C ILE A 336 -13.30 -11.37 -14.92
N SER A 337 -13.30 -12.48 -15.63
CA SER A 337 -14.53 -13.18 -16.01
C SER A 337 -14.37 -14.67 -15.82
N GLY A 338 -15.39 -15.31 -15.26
CA GLY A 338 -15.29 -16.73 -14.90
C GLY A 338 -16.56 -17.28 -14.28
N THR A 339 -16.37 -18.30 -13.46
CA THR A 339 -17.45 -19.01 -12.76
C THR A 339 -17.21 -19.02 -11.27
N TRP A 340 -18.26 -18.73 -10.50
CA TRP A 340 -18.36 -18.99 -9.08
C TRP A 340 -19.17 -20.27 -8.89
N GLN A 341 -18.64 -21.25 -8.17
CA GLN A 341 -19.27 -22.55 -7.95
C GLN A 341 -19.52 -22.79 -6.47
N ASP A 342 -20.78 -22.94 -6.09
CA ASP A 342 -21.16 -23.33 -4.72
C ASP A 342 -20.67 -24.74 -4.40
N HIS A 343 -19.99 -24.91 -3.27
CA HIS A 343 -19.42 -26.21 -2.91
C HIS A 343 -20.46 -27.29 -2.65
N LYS A 344 -21.56 -26.94 -1.97
CA LYS A 344 -22.54 -27.89 -1.45
C LYS A 344 -23.53 -28.28 -2.54
N THR A 345 -24.05 -27.29 -3.25
CA THR A 345 -25.08 -27.48 -4.28
C THR A 345 -24.49 -27.73 -5.66
N LYS A 346 -23.18 -27.50 -5.84
CA LYS A 346 -22.47 -27.56 -7.13
C LYS A 346 -23.04 -26.60 -8.19
N LYS A 347 -23.84 -25.61 -7.78
CA LYS A 347 -24.41 -24.61 -8.69
C LYS A 347 -23.29 -23.71 -9.23
N TYR A 348 -23.27 -23.53 -10.55
CA TYR A 348 -22.38 -22.60 -11.24
C TYR A 348 -23.09 -21.29 -11.52
N LEU A 349 -22.45 -20.19 -11.15
CA LEU A 349 -22.88 -18.82 -11.40
C LEU A 349 -21.79 -18.10 -12.19
N LYS A 350 -22.20 -17.19 -13.07
CA LYS A 350 -21.24 -16.36 -13.81
C LYS A 350 -20.63 -15.31 -12.88
N LEU A 351 -19.31 -15.13 -12.93
CA LEU A 351 -18.61 -14.02 -12.28
C LEU A 351 -18.11 -13.05 -13.35
N GLU A 352 -18.40 -11.76 -13.18
CA GLU A 352 -17.91 -10.70 -14.04
C GLU A 352 -17.47 -9.53 -13.17
N LEU A 353 -16.22 -9.10 -13.33
CA LEU A 353 -15.60 -8.00 -12.59
C LEU A 353 -14.81 -7.12 -13.56
N GLU A 354 -14.75 -5.83 -13.25
CA GLU A 354 -13.94 -4.84 -13.96
C GLU A 354 -13.20 -3.95 -12.95
N GLU A 355 -11.96 -3.60 -13.24
CA GLU A 355 -11.15 -2.69 -12.40
C GLU A 355 -11.90 -1.36 -12.23
N LEU A 356 -12.00 -0.89 -10.98
CA LEU A 356 -12.79 0.29 -10.60
C LEU A 356 -12.21 1.62 -11.08
#